data_AF-A0A2W5GZI4-F1
#
_entry.id   AF-A0A2W5GZI4-F1
#
_cell.length_a   1.000
_cell.length_b   1.000
_cell.length_c   1.000
_cell.angle_alpha   90.00
_cell.angle_beta   90.00
_cell.angle_gamma   90.00
#
_symmetry.space_group_name_H-M   'P 1'
#
loop_
_entity.id
_entity.type
_entity.pdbx_description
1 polymer ?
#
loop_
_entity_poly.entity_id
_entity_poly.type
_entity_poly.pdbx_seq_one_letter_code
_entity_poly.pdbx_strand_id
1 'polypeptide(L)'
;MVSHIDEIVGNITNNKELKSVTISDKKDKTLTGFYINDSIVKIVKEETKTGIDTTSEVFYFEKGKLIFVHESNKASETAFDGRYYFDNGKMIDYSTTGHNRFENDSLDPEKFWLKDAEKCQKILYQKIKKVNN
;
A
#
# COMPACT_ATOMS: atom_id res chain seq x y z
N MET A 1 13.72 -12.74 -8.61
CA MET A 1 13.28 -12.25 -7.29
C MET A 1 11.98 -11.47 -7.44
N VAL A 2 11.95 -10.42 -8.28
CA VAL A 2 10.71 -9.67 -8.63
C VAL A 2 9.58 -10.60 -9.11
N SER A 3 9.86 -11.55 -10.00
CA SER A 3 8.87 -12.51 -10.50
C SER A 3 8.17 -13.34 -9.41
N HIS A 4 8.86 -13.61 -8.30
CA HIS A 4 8.28 -14.31 -7.15
C HIS A 4 7.37 -13.40 -6.33
N ILE A 5 7.74 -12.12 -6.18
CA ILE A 5 6.91 -11.12 -5.52
C ILE A 5 5.60 -10.90 -6.31
N ASP A 6 5.69 -10.81 -7.64
CA ASP A 6 4.50 -10.67 -8.50
C ASP A 6 3.54 -11.86 -8.37
N GLU A 7 4.07 -13.09 -8.24
CA GLU A 7 3.27 -14.29 -7.98
C GLU A 7 2.54 -14.19 -6.64
N ILE A 8 3.24 -13.79 -5.56
CA ILE A 8 2.65 -13.60 -4.23
C ILE A 8 1.56 -12.52 -4.28
N VAL A 9 1.84 -11.38 -4.92
CA VAL A 9 0.89 -10.28 -5.10
C VAL A 9 -0.36 -10.74 -5.87
N GLY A 10 -0.17 -11.53 -6.92
CA GLY A 10 -1.26 -12.15 -7.69
C GLY A 10 -2.11 -13.09 -6.84
N ASN A 11 -1.48 -13.96 -6.06
CA ASN A 11 -2.16 -14.89 -5.16
C ASN A 11 -2.97 -14.16 -4.08
N ILE A 12 -2.40 -13.11 -3.46
CA ILE A 12 -3.13 -12.28 -2.49
C ILE A 12 -4.32 -11.58 -3.16
N THR A 13 -4.10 -10.95 -4.32
CA THR A 13 -5.15 -10.16 -5.00
C THR A 13 -6.34 -11.01 -5.43
N ASN A 14 -6.08 -12.25 -5.85
CA ASN A 14 -7.12 -13.17 -6.33
C ASN A 14 -7.74 -14.03 -5.21
N ASN A 15 -7.31 -13.87 -3.96
CA ASN A 15 -7.83 -14.66 -2.85
C ASN A 15 -9.24 -14.21 -2.45
N LYS A 16 -10.22 -15.11 -2.62
CA LYS A 16 -11.65 -14.87 -2.31
C LYS A 16 -11.99 -14.92 -0.82
N GLU A 17 -11.09 -15.41 0.02
CA GLU A 17 -11.28 -15.57 1.46
C GLU A 17 -10.81 -14.34 2.26
N LEU A 18 -10.31 -13.30 1.58
CA LEU A 18 -9.86 -12.09 2.24
C LEU A 18 -10.99 -11.43 3.02
N LYS A 19 -10.79 -11.31 4.34
CA LYS A 19 -11.59 -10.42 5.18
C LYS A 19 -11.02 -9.02 5.09
N SER A 20 -11.87 -7.99 5.12
CA SER A 20 -11.44 -6.60 5.05
C SER A 20 -11.96 -5.76 6.20
N VAL A 21 -11.17 -4.78 6.64
CA VAL A 21 -11.57 -3.73 7.58
C VAL A 21 -11.24 -2.39 6.96
N THR A 22 -12.26 -1.54 6.80
CA THR A 22 -12.11 -0.19 6.21
C THR A 22 -12.29 0.88 7.29
N ILE A 23 -11.40 1.87 7.25
CA ILE A 23 -11.48 3.11 8.02
C ILE A 23 -11.63 4.23 7.00
N SER A 24 -12.74 4.97 7.07
CA SER A 24 -12.98 6.15 6.23
C SER A 24 -12.99 7.40 7.09
N ASP A 25 -12.38 8.47 6.61
CA ASP A 25 -12.58 9.80 7.17
C ASP A 25 -13.66 10.58 6.39
N LYS A 26 -14.02 11.77 6.88
CA LYS A 26 -15.01 12.65 6.23
C LYS A 26 -14.46 13.39 5.00
N LYS A 27 -13.21 13.14 4.59
CA LYS A 27 -12.46 13.88 3.56
C LYS A 27 -12.08 12.96 2.39
N ASP A 28 -12.93 12.00 2.07
CA ASP A 28 -12.74 11.04 0.98
C ASP A 28 -11.42 10.26 1.05
N LYS A 29 -10.92 10.02 2.27
CA LYS A 29 -9.78 9.14 2.51
C LYS A 29 -10.25 7.81 3.07
N THR A 30 -9.74 6.72 2.50
CA THR A 30 -9.98 5.37 3.00
C THR A 30 -8.67 4.67 3.29
N LEU A 31 -8.69 3.84 4.33
CA LEU A 31 -7.64 2.90 4.67
C LEU A 31 -8.29 1.54 4.90
N THR A 32 -8.07 0.62 3.97
CA THR A 32 -8.62 -0.73 4.00
C THR A 32 -7.51 -1.74 4.21
N GLY A 33 -7.56 -2.49 5.30
CA GLY A 33 -6.71 -3.66 5.53
C GLY A 33 -7.40 -4.93 5.08
N PHE A 34 -6.66 -5.86 4.48
CA PHE A 34 -7.10 -7.19 4.08
C PHE A 34 -6.30 -8.26 4.83
N TYR A 35 -6.99 -9.29 5.28
CA TYR A 35 -6.49 -10.25 6.26
C TYR A 35 -6.67 -11.70 5.82
N ILE A 36 -5.67 -12.52 6.12
CA ILE A 36 -5.74 -13.99 6.09
C ILE A 36 -5.34 -14.47 7.48
N ASN A 37 -6.19 -15.28 8.14
CA ASN A 37 -5.94 -15.79 9.49
C ASN A 37 -5.48 -14.68 10.47
N ASP A 38 -6.24 -13.57 10.49
CA ASP A 38 -5.99 -12.37 11.30
C ASP A 38 -4.66 -11.63 11.04
N SER A 39 -3.88 -12.05 10.04
CA SER A 39 -2.66 -11.38 9.60
C SER A 39 -2.93 -10.46 8.42
N ILE A 40 -2.44 -9.22 8.49
CA ILE A 40 -2.51 -8.27 7.36
C ILE A 40 -1.65 -8.78 6.21
N VAL A 41 -2.26 -8.92 5.03
CA VAL A 41 -1.56 -9.31 3.79
C VAL A 41 -1.59 -8.22 2.73
N LYS A 42 -2.56 -7.30 2.82
CA LYS A 42 -2.68 -6.16 1.90
C LYS A 42 -3.27 -4.95 2.62
N ILE A 43 -2.83 -3.76 2.25
CA ILE A 43 -3.43 -2.49 2.65
C ILE A 43 -3.70 -1.68 1.39
N VAL A 44 -4.88 -1.09 1.29
CA VAL A 44 -5.24 -0.11 0.26
C VAL A 44 -5.53 1.22 0.95
N LYS A 45 -4.78 2.25 0.58
CA LYS A 45 -4.97 3.63 1.05
C LYS A 45 -5.36 4.47 -0.16
N GLU A 46 -6.54 5.07 -0.11
CA GLU A 46 -7.06 5.91 -1.19
C GLU A 46 -7.36 7.31 -0.66
N GLU A 47 -7.07 8.32 -1.47
CA GLU A 47 -7.42 9.71 -1.21
C GLU A 47 -7.93 10.34 -2.50
N THR A 48 -9.17 10.83 -2.46
CA THR A 48 -9.79 11.60 -3.54
C THR A 48 -9.69 13.08 -3.21
N LYS A 49 -9.06 13.88 -4.07
CA LYS A 49 -8.88 15.33 -3.83
C LYS A 49 -9.94 16.19 -4.51
N THR A 50 -10.33 15.85 -5.74
CA THR A 50 -11.14 16.72 -6.63
C THR A 50 -12.12 15.91 -7.48
N GLY A 51 -12.80 14.92 -6.90
CA GLY A 51 -13.79 14.07 -7.61
C GLY A 51 -13.25 13.20 -8.76
N ILE A 52 -12.08 13.53 -9.31
CA ILE A 52 -11.42 12.86 -10.43
C ILE A 52 -10.00 12.46 -10.02
N ASP A 53 -9.28 13.32 -9.29
CA ASP A 53 -7.92 13.01 -8.82
C ASP A 53 -7.96 12.05 -7.62
N THR A 54 -7.68 10.78 -7.89
CA THR A 54 -7.57 9.73 -6.88
C THR A 54 -6.13 9.23 -6.81
N THR A 55 -5.53 9.36 -5.64
CA THR A 55 -4.26 8.69 -5.31
C THR A 55 -4.57 7.37 -4.62
N SER A 56 -3.94 6.29 -5.06
CA SER A 56 -4.03 4.96 -4.47
C SER A 56 -2.64 4.45 -4.13
N GLU A 57 -2.45 4.03 -2.88
CA GLU A 57 -1.25 3.39 -2.37
C GLU A 57 -1.62 2.00 -1.89
N VAL A 58 -1.07 0.97 -2.51
CA VAL A 58 -1.36 -0.43 -2.21
C VAL A 58 -0.11 -1.11 -1.70
N PHE A 59 -0.18 -1.61 -0.47
CA PHE A 59 0.92 -2.31 0.20
C PHE A 59 0.61 -3.80 0.27
N TYR A 60 1.59 -4.64 -0.01
CA TYR A 60 1.48 -6.09 0.14
C TYR A 60 2.52 -6.62 1.12
N PHE A 61 2.10 -7.61 1.91
CA PHE A 61 2.90 -8.15 3.00
C PHE A 61 3.00 -9.66 2.89
N GLU A 62 4.20 -10.18 3.18
CA GLU A 62 4.43 -11.60 3.42
C GLU A 62 5.06 -11.77 4.81
N LYS A 63 4.48 -12.65 5.63
CA LYS A 63 4.95 -12.92 7.01
C LYS A 63 5.13 -11.62 7.82
N GLY A 64 4.22 -10.67 7.63
CA GLY A 64 4.23 -9.37 8.30
C GLY A 64 5.24 -8.34 7.77
N LYS A 65 6.07 -8.70 6.79
CA LYS A 65 7.05 -7.80 6.17
C LYS A 65 6.50 -7.23 4.87
N LEU A 66 6.80 -5.96 4.59
CA LEU A 66 6.48 -5.33 3.30
C LEU A 66 7.29 -6.00 2.19
N ILE A 67 6.61 -6.40 1.10
CA ILE A 67 7.25 -6.99 -0.08
C ILE A 67 7.02 -6.17 -1.35
N PHE A 68 5.93 -5.38 -1.40
CA PHE A 68 5.58 -4.63 -2.59
C PHE A 68 4.72 -3.41 -2.24
N VAL A 69 4.98 -2.31 -2.94
CA VAL A 69 4.13 -1.12 -2.96
C VAL A 69 3.79 -0.77 -4.40
N HIS A 70 2.51 -0.55 -4.66
CA HIS A 70 2.02 0.09 -5.87
C HIS A 70 1.42 1.44 -5.51
N GLU A 71 2.02 2.50 -6.01
CA GLU A 71 1.52 3.86 -5.92
C GLU A 71 0.96 4.25 -7.30
N SER A 72 -0.26 4.75 -7.33
CA SER A 72 -0.84 5.29 -8.56
C SER A 72 -1.62 6.58 -8.30
N ASN A 73 -1.54 7.50 -9.24
CA ASN A 73 -2.40 8.66 -9.30
C ASN A 73 -3.11 8.70 -10.65
N LYS A 74 -4.45 8.66 -10.63
CA LYS A 74 -5.28 8.76 -11.82
C LYS A 74 -5.72 10.20 -12.05
N ALA A 75 -4.77 11.06 -12.39
CA ALA A 75 -5.02 12.44 -12.80
C ALA A 75 -4.57 12.61 -14.27
N SER A 76 -5.35 13.29 -15.10
CA SER A 76 -5.07 13.39 -16.55
C SER A 76 -3.74 14.10 -16.87
N GLU A 77 -3.31 15.03 -16.02
CA GLU A 77 -2.11 15.84 -16.23
C GLU A 77 -0.94 15.46 -15.31
N THR A 78 -1.21 14.69 -14.24
CA THR A 78 -0.22 14.29 -13.23
C THR A 78 -0.28 12.78 -12.95
N ALA A 79 -0.62 12.00 -13.98
CA ALA A 79 -0.65 10.56 -13.89
C ALA A 79 0.72 10.03 -13.44
N PHE A 80 0.68 9.17 -12.45
CA PHE A 80 1.88 8.56 -11.88
C PHE A 80 1.63 7.08 -11.61
N ASP A 81 2.62 6.24 -11.88
CA ASP A 81 2.65 4.81 -11.50
C ASP A 81 4.02 4.48 -10.94
N GLY A 82 4.05 4.00 -9.71
CA GLY A 82 5.26 3.62 -8.98
C GLY A 82 5.13 2.23 -8.43
N ARG A 83 6.13 1.39 -8.68
CA ARG A 83 6.22 0.01 -8.20
C ARG A 83 7.51 -0.13 -7.42
N TYR A 84 7.43 -0.55 -6.18
CA TYR A 84 8.58 -0.63 -5.27
C TYR A 84 8.61 -2.02 -4.64
N TYR A 85 9.71 -2.73 -4.83
CA TYR A 85 9.88 -4.13 -4.43
C TYR A 85 10.82 -4.22 -3.24
N PHE A 86 10.43 -4.99 -2.23
CA PHE A 86 11.17 -5.12 -0.98
C PHE A 86 11.51 -6.59 -0.69
N ASP A 87 12.71 -6.82 -0.18
CA ASP A 87 13.08 -8.06 0.47
C ASP A 87 13.74 -7.77 1.82
N ASN A 88 13.26 -8.44 2.87
CA ASN A 88 13.79 -8.32 4.23
C ASN A 88 13.98 -6.87 4.73
N GLY A 89 13.03 -5.99 4.38
CA GLY A 89 13.05 -4.59 4.82
C GLY A 89 14.03 -3.70 4.05
N LYS A 90 14.56 -4.17 2.91
CA LYS A 90 15.35 -3.38 1.96
C LYS A 90 14.65 -3.35 0.62
N MET A 91 14.71 -2.22 -0.07
CA MET A 91 14.23 -2.12 -1.43
C MET A 91 15.23 -2.78 -2.37
N ILE A 92 14.76 -3.72 -3.18
CA ILE A 92 15.58 -4.49 -4.12
C ILE A 92 15.42 -4.03 -5.56
N ASP A 93 14.29 -3.38 -5.88
CA ASP A 93 13.98 -2.88 -7.21
C ASP A 93 12.86 -1.84 -7.13
N TYR A 94 12.79 -0.94 -8.12
CA TYR A 94 11.64 -0.06 -8.30
C TYR A 94 11.53 0.41 -9.76
N SER A 95 10.30 0.71 -10.18
CA SER A 95 10.03 1.31 -11.48
C SER A 95 8.98 2.41 -11.32
N THR A 96 9.22 3.56 -11.93
CA THR A 96 8.34 4.72 -11.83
C THR A 96 8.08 5.31 -13.20
N THR A 97 6.85 5.72 -13.48
CA THR A 97 6.45 6.45 -14.69
C THR A 97 5.64 7.69 -14.31
N GLY A 98 5.86 8.79 -15.04
CA GLY A 98 5.29 10.10 -14.70
C GLY A 98 6.06 10.84 -13.60
N HIS A 99 5.62 12.05 -13.28
CA HIS A 99 6.26 12.89 -12.27
C HIS A 99 5.87 12.46 -10.86
N ASN A 100 6.88 12.18 -10.03
CA ASN A 100 6.67 11.63 -8.70
C ASN A 100 7.31 12.44 -7.58
N ARG A 101 6.93 12.13 -6.34
CA ARG A 101 7.43 12.81 -5.14
C ARG A 101 8.90 12.48 -4.79
N PHE A 102 9.54 11.57 -5.52
CA PHE A 102 10.91 11.12 -5.32
C PHE A 102 11.87 11.65 -6.41
N GLU A 103 11.39 12.51 -7.33
CA GLU A 103 12.23 13.12 -8.37
C GLU A 103 13.24 14.13 -7.81
N ASN A 104 12.96 14.68 -6.64
CA ASN A 104 13.97 15.39 -5.88
C ASN A 104 14.59 14.41 -4.88
N ASP A 105 15.92 14.35 -4.81
CA ASP A 105 16.69 13.47 -3.90
C ASP A 105 16.46 13.75 -2.40
N SER A 106 15.45 14.55 -2.05
CA SER A 106 15.11 14.91 -0.68
C SER A 106 14.37 13.79 0.07
N LEU A 107 13.74 12.86 -0.65
CA LEU A 107 12.97 11.76 -0.09
C LEU A 107 13.58 10.41 -0.49
N ASP A 108 13.92 9.61 0.52
CA ASP A 108 14.37 8.23 0.34
C ASP A 108 13.13 7.31 0.23
N PRO A 109 12.85 6.73 -0.96
CA PRO A 109 11.66 5.90 -1.16
C PRO A 109 11.66 4.65 -0.28
N GLU A 110 12.81 4.06 0.03
CA GLU A 110 12.89 2.87 0.91
C GLU A 110 12.37 3.22 2.30
N LYS A 111 12.94 4.27 2.89
CA LYS A 111 12.60 4.71 4.24
C LYS A 111 11.16 5.23 4.31
N PHE A 112 10.72 5.94 3.27
CA PHE A 112 9.38 6.48 3.20
C PHE A 112 8.33 5.36 3.25
N TRP A 113 8.45 4.36 2.37
CA TRP A 113 7.45 3.31 2.24
C TRP A 113 7.40 2.37 3.43
N LEU A 114 8.56 1.98 3.98
CA LEU A 114 8.61 1.18 5.20
C LEU A 114 7.89 1.88 6.36
N LYS A 115 8.15 3.19 6.53
CA LYS A 115 7.53 4.00 7.58
C LYS A 115 6.04 4.17 7.37
N ASP A 116 5.58 4.39 6.13
CA ASP A 116 4.15 4.58 5.88
C ASP A 116 3.35 3.28 6.00
N ALA A 117 3.92 2.16 5.55
CA ALA A 117 3.35 0.83 5.74
C ALA A 117 3.16 0.50 7.24
N GLU A 118 4.18 0.77 8.06
CA GLU A 118 4.13 0.55 9.52
C GLU A 118 3.02 1.40 10.18
N LYS A 119 2.91 2.69 9.81
CA LYS A 119 1.84 3.57 10.30
C LYS A 119 0.46 3.01 9.95
N CYS A 120 0.27 2.57 8.70
CA CYS A 120 -0.99 2.02 8.25
C CYS A 120 -1.36 0.74 9.03
N GLN A 121 -0.42 -0.19 9.19
CA GLN A 121 -0.60 -1.39 10.01
C GLN A 121 -1.01 -1.03 11.45
N LYS A 122 -0.33 -0.06 12.07
CA LYS A 122 -0.63 0.39 13.43
C LYS A 122 -2.06 0.92 13.58
N ILE A 123 -2.52 1.75 12.65
CA ILE A 123 -3.89 2.29 12.65
C ILE A 123 -4.91 1.15 12.54
N LEU A 124 -4.69 0.21 11.63
CA LEU A 124 -5.57 -0.93 11.39
C LEU A 124 -5.65 -1.87 12.60
N TYR A 125 -4.51 -2.20 13.22
CA TYR A 125 -4.48 -3.03 14.43
C TYR A 125 -5.22 -2.37 15.60
N GLN A 126 -5.09 -1.05 15.77
CA GLN A 126 -5.84 -0.32 16.78
C GLN A 126 -7.35 -0.38 16.54
N LYS A 127 -7.79 -0.33 15.28
CA LYS A 127 -9.20 -0.46 14.92
C LYS A 127 -9.73 -1.85 15.24
N ILE A 128 -9.01 -2.92 14.90
CA ILE A 128 -9.42 -4.29 15.21
C ILE A 128 -9.54 -4.52 16.72
N LYS A 129 -8.56 -4.07 17.51
CA LYS A 129 -8.60 -4.20 18.97
C LYS A 129 -9.83 -3.52 19.59
N LYS A 130 -10.27 -2.39 19.04
CA LYS A 130 -11.48 -1.69 19.49
C LYS A 130 -12.78 -2.39 19.09
N VAL A 131 -12.76 -3.22 18.05
CA VAL A 131 -13.95 -3.97 17.60
C VAL A 131 -14.12 -5.26 18.42
N ASN A 132 -13.01 -5.84 18.91
CA ASN A 132 -13.01 -7.09 19.64
C ASN A 132 -13.13 -6.93 21.18
N ASN A 133 -13.16 -5.70 21.68
CA ASN A 133 -13.39 -5.36 23.10
C ASN A 133 -14.80 -4.80 23.26
#